data_AF-A0A3A4Q541-F1
#
_entry.id   AF-A0A3A4Q541-F1
#
_cell.length_a   1.000
_cell.length_b   1.000
_cell.length_c   1.000
_cell.angle_alpha   90.00
_cell.angle_beta   90.00
_cell.angle_gamma   90.00
#
_symmetry.space_group_name_H-M   'P 1'
#
loop_
_entity.id
_entity.type
_entity.pdbx_description
1 polymer ?
#
loop_
_entity_poly.entity_id
_entity_poly.type
_entity_poly.pdbx_seq_one_letter_code
_entity_poly.pdbx_strand_id
1 'polypeptide(L)'
;MRPNEKEMLLDLLGHEGAWCQQVEAQDAEGGPRQYDDPEAVAWDVTGALCRLFGWPRACVLFGQFDRHVHGRRASYGWPPRDLVLDAMTALQTFNDRCDTTFATIREQIASMPVWQGHERRLESV
;
A
#
# COMPACT_ATOMS: atom_id res chain seq x y z
N MET A 1 3.69 7.87 -6.04
CA MET A 1 4.01 6.53 -6.58
C MET A 1 4.64 6.70 -7.97
N ARG A 2 5.45 5.77 -8.47
CA ARG A 2 5.90 5.80 -9.88
C ARG A 2 4.82 5.18 -10.79
N PRO A 3 4.71 5.55 -12.08
CA PRO A 3 3.72 4.97 -12.98
C PRO A 3 3.74 3.44 -13.01
N ASN A 4 4.92 2.83 -13.17
CA ASN A 4 5.10 1.38 -13.20
C ASN A 4 4.70 0.69 -11.88
N GLU A 5 4.96 1.32 -10.72
CA GLU A 5 4.56 0.76 -9.42
C GLU A 5 3.04 0.69 -9.28
N LYS A 6 2.33 1.68 -9.85
CA LYS A 6 0.87 1.68 -9.85
C LYS A 6 0.32 0.56 -10.71
N GLU A 7 0.85 0.42 -11.93
CA GLU A 7 0.46 -0.63 -12.88
C GLU A 7 0.68 -2.02 -12.28
N MET A 8 1.89 -2.29 -11.76
CA MET A 8 2.21 -3.59 -11.13
C MET A 8 1.27 -3.94 -9.97
N LEU A 9 0.90 -2.95 -9.15
CA LEU A 9 -0.01 -3.18 -8.03
C LEU A 9 -1.45 -3.44 -8.50
N LEU A 10 -1.93 -2.69 -9.49
CA LEU A 10 -3.25 -2.91 -10.10
C LEU A 10 -3.33 -4.25 -10.83
N ASP A 11 -2.22 -4.72 -11.41
CA ASP A 11 -2.13 -6.00 -12.08
C ASP A 11 -2.14 -7.16 -11.08
N LEU A 12 -1.35 -7.06 -9.99
CA LEU A 12 -1.35 -8.07 -8.92
C LEU A 12 -2.74 -8.18 -8.27
N LEU A 13 -3.37 -7.04 -7.98
CA LEU A 13 -4.74 -6.97 -7.45
C LEU A 13 -5.77 -6.94 -8.59
N GLY A 14 -5.54 -7.69 -9.66
CA GLY A 14 -6.26 -7.65 -10.94
C GLY A 14 -7.74 -8.06 -10.86
N HIS A 15 -8.06 -8.94 -9.92
CA HIS A 15 -9.41 -9.44 -9.69
C HIS A 15 -9.67 -9.67 -8.20
N GLU A 16 -10.94 -9.82 -7.82
CA GLU A 16 -11.37 -9.86 -6.41
C GLU A 16 -10.72 -11.00 -5.63
N GLY A 17 -10.59 -12.19 -6.22
CA GLY A 17 -9.91 -13.33 -5.57
C GLY A 17 -8.40 -13.17 -5.34
N ALA A 18 -7.77 -12.10 -5.85
CA ALA A 18 -6.35 -11.79 -5.57
C ALA A 18 -6.20 -10.82 -4.39
N TRP A 19 -7.30 -10.40 -3.78
CA TRP A 19 -7.31 -9.51 -2.63
C TRP A 19 -7.85 -10.23 -1.39
N CYS A 20 -7.26 -9.93 -0.25
CA CYS A 20 -7.73 -10.43 1.04
C CYS A 20 -7.77 -9.34 2.12
N GLN A 21 -8.52 -9.65 3.18
CA GLN A 21 -8.61 -8.84 4.40
C GLN A 21 -8.03 -9.61 5.59
N GLN A 22 -7.67 -8.86 6.64
CA GLN A 22 -7.25 -9.32 7.96
C GLN A 22 -5.87 -9.98 8.01
N VAL A 23 -5.26 -10.27 6.86
CA VAL A 23 -3.96 -10.93 6.74
C VAL A 23 -3.20 -10.35 5.54
N GLU A 24 -1.86 -10.38 5.60
CA GLU A 24 -1.00 -9.83 4.54
C GLU A 24 -1.06 -10.64 3.24
N ALA A 25 -1.23 -11.96 3.35
CA ALA A 25 -1.35 -12.87 2.22
C ALA A 25 -2.16 -14.13 2.58
N GLN A 26 -2.75 -14.78 1.57
CA GLN A 26 -3.47 -16.05 1.71
C GLN A 26 -3.07 -17.07 0.65
N ASP A 27 -3.15 -18.35 1.01
CA ASP A 27 -3.12 -19.47 0.05
C ASP A 27 -4.49 -19.74 -0.59
N ALA A 28 -4.55 -20.72 -1.49
CA ALA A 28 -5.76 -21.07 -2.24
C ALA A 28 -6.89 -21.61 -1.35
N GLU A 29 -6.56 -22.10 -0.16
CA GLU A 29 -7.48 -22.57 0.85
C GLU A 29 -7.96 -21.45 1.81
N GLY A 30 -7.42 -20.22 1.65
CA GLY A 30 -7.73 -19.06 2.48
C GLY A 30 -6.94 -19.01 3.80
N GLY A 31 -5.91 -19.85 3.94
CA GLY A 31 -5.01 -19.86 5.08
C GLY A 31 -4.03 -18.68 5.05
N PRO A 32 -3.67 -18.08 6.21
CA PRO A 32 -2.75 -16.95 6.27
C PRO A 32 -1.33 -17.36 5.85
N ARG A 33 -0.69 -16.55 5.01
CA ARG A 33 0.70 -16.70 4.57
C ARG A 33 1.51 -15.42 4.83
N GLN A 34 2.83 -15.53 4.71
CA GLN A 34 3.73 -14.37 4.74
C GLN A 34 3.76 -13.69 3.37
N TYR A 35 4.06 -12.39 3.33
CA TYR A 35 4.04 -11.60 2.10
C TYR A 35 5.06 -12.08 1.04
N ASP A 36 6.09 -12.82 1.42
CA ASP A 36 7.13 -13.36 0.54
C ASP A 36 6.93 -14.85 0.20
N ASP A 37 5.85 -15.47 0.70
CA ASP A 37 5.52 -16.85 0.39
C ASP A 37 5.16 -16.99 -1.11
N PRO A 38 5.87 -17.85 -1.88
CA PRO A 38 5.59 -18.07 -3.29
C PRO A 38 4.26 -18.79 -3.55
N GLU A 39 3.66 -19.42 -2.55
CA GLU A 39 2.37 -20.11 -2.65
C GLU A 39 1.17 -19.19 -2.41
N ALA A 40 1.38 -17.94 -1.98
CA ALA A 40 0.30 -16.98 -1.81
C ALA A 40 -0.41 -16.69 -3.15
N VAL A 41 -1.74 -16.59 -3.10
CA VAL A 41 -2.61 -16.31 -4.25
C VAL A 41 -3.48 -15.06 -4.07
N ALA A 42 -3.55 -14.53 -2.85
CA ALA A 42 -4.24 -13.29 -2.54
C ALA A 42 -3.41 -12.46 -1.55
N TRP A 43 -3.53 -11.13 -1.66
CA TRP A 43 -2.75 -10.17 -0.86
C TRP A 43 -3.62 -9.02 -0.40
N ASP A 44 -3.39 -8.53 0.80
CA ASP A 44 -3.82 -7.18 1.13
C ASP A 44 -2.90 -6.14 0.47
N VAL A 45 -3.20 -4.86 0.67
CA VAL A 45 -2.37 -3.80 0.09
C VAL A 45 -0.97 -3.76 0.71
N THR A 46 -0.78 -4.07 2.00
CA THR A 46 0.54 -4.01 2.64
C THR A 46 1.45 -5.15 2.16
N GLY A 47 0.94 -6.38 2.15
CA GLY A 47 1.58 -7.58 1.64
C GLY A 47 1.89 -7.46 0.15
N ALA A 48 0.96 -6.94 -0.65
CA ALA A 48 1.20 -6.68 -2.08
C ALA A 48 2.38 -5.72 -2.31
N LEU A 49 2.46 -4.64 -1.53
CA LEU A 49 3.56 -3.67 -1.63
C LEU A 49 4.91 -4.30 -1.23
N CYS A 50 4.94 -5.07 -0.14
CA CYS A 50 6.13 -5.79 0.28
C CYS A 50 6.56 -6.83 -0.76
N ARG A 51 5.63 -7.60 -1.32
CA ARG A 51 5.86 -8.63 -2.33
C ARG A 51 6.44 -8.09 -3.63
N LEU A 52 5.92 -6.95 -4.10
CA LEU A 52 6.31 -6.36 -5.39
C LEU A 52 7.60 -5.54 -5.30
N PHE A 53 7.81 -4.81 -4.21
CA PHE A 53 8.85 -3.77 -4.15
C PHE A 53 9.91 -4.01 -3.07
N GLY A 54 9.71 -5.00 -2.21
CA GLY A 54 10.55 -5.24 -1.05
C GLY A 54 10.36 -4.20 0.05
N TRP A 55 10.76 -4.56 1.26
CA TRP A 55 10.56 -3.73 2.45
C TRP A 55 11.03 -2.27 2.30
N PRO A 56 12.25 -1.96 1.81
CA PRO A 56 12.73 -0.57 1.77
C PRO A 56 11.85 0.36 0.92
N ARG A 57 11.32 -0.15 -0.20
CA ARG A 57 10.45 0.64 -1.07
C ARG A 57 9.01 0.65 -0.55
N ALA A 58 8.52 -0.46 0.01
CA ALA A 58 7.21 -0.54 0.65
C ALA A 58 7.07 0.51 1.77
N CYS A 59 8.08 0.70 2.61
CA CYS A 59 8.09 1.74 3.65
C CYS A 59 7.78 3.15 3.12
N VAL A 60 8.34 3.50 1.95
CA VAL A 60 8.07 4.80 1.30
C VAL A 60 6.64 4.86 0.77
N LEU A 61 6.16 3.74 0.21
CA LEU A 61 4.82 3.64 -0.37
C LEU A 61 3.73 3.64 0.70
N PHE A 62 3.93 3.03 1.87
CA PHE A 62 3.01 3.11 3.00
C PHE A 62 2.70 4.55 3.38
N GLY A 63 3.73 5.39 3.52
CA GLY A 63 3.54 6.81 3.80
C GLY A 63 2.83 7.58 2.67
N GLN A 64 2.94 7.13 1.42
CA GLN A 64 2.21 7.74 0.30
C GLN A 64 0.74 7.32 0.29
N PHE A 65 0.46 6.03 0.52
CA PHE A 65 -0.88 5.49 0.66
C PHE A 65 -1.62 6.11 1.82
N ASP A 66 -1.00 6.15 2.99
CA ASP A 66 -1.59 6.74 4.19
C ASP A 66 -2.00 8.19 3.94
N ARG A 67 -1.14 9.00 3.30
CA ARG A 67 -1.49 10.37 2.93
C ARG A 67 -2.61 10.47 1.89
N HIS A 68 -2.70 9.50 0.99
CA HIS A 68 -3.73 9.46 -0.05
C HIS A 68 -5.09 9.08 0.54
N VAL A 69 -5.13 8.03 1.35
CA VAL A 69 -6.35 7.46 1.93
C VAL A 69 -6.85 8.31 3.11
N HIS A 70 -5.95 8.81 3.97
CA HIS A 70 -6.31 9.50 5.21
C HIS A 70 -6.00 11.00 5.21
N GLY A 71 -5.35 11.54 4.18
CA GLY A 71 -4.93 12.93 4.12
C GLY A 71 -3.67 13.25 4.93
N ARG A 72 -3.42 14.53 5.23
CA ARG A 72 -2.24 14.94 6.01
C ARG A 72 -2.42 14.58 7.49
N ARG A 73 -1.51 13.77 8.03
CA ARG A 73 -1.38 13.55 9.47
C ARG A 73 -0.81 14.79 10.15
N ALA A 74 -1.37 15.15 11.31
CA ALA A 74 -0.85 16.21 12.16
C ALA A 74 0.57 15.86 12.65
N SER A 75 1.43 16.87 12.82
CA SER A 75 2.74 16.71 13.44
C SER A 75 2.58 16.23 14.89
N TYR A 76 3.09 15.04 15.18
CA TYR A 76 2.99 14.43 16.51
C TYR A 76 4.10 14.89 17.46
N GLY A 77 3.74 15.05 18.73
CA GLY A 77 4.63 15.39 19.84
C GLY A 77 5.52 14.22 20.31
N TRP A 78 6.32 14.49 21.35
CA TRP A 78 7.32 13.58 21.92
C TRP A 78 6.69 12.40 22.69
N PRO A 79 7.25 11.16 22.63
CA PRO A 79 8.44 10.74 21.89
C PRO A 79 8.20 10.59 20.38
N PRO A 80 9.27 10.61 19.55
CA PRO A 80 9.13 10.45 18.11
C PRO A 80 8.54 9.06 17.81
N ARG A 81 7.43 9.05 17.07
CA ARG A 81 6.82 7.80 16.59
C ARG A 81 7.52 7.27 15.35
N ASP A 82 7.51 5.96 15.18
CA ASP A 82 7.90 5.33 13.92
C ASP A 82 6.79 5.58 12.87
N LEU A 83 7.02 6.59 12.04
CA LEU A 83 6.05 7.02 11.01
C LEU A 83 5.82 5.96 9.93
N VAL A 84 6.76 5.04 9.72
CA VAL A 84 6.61 3.94 8.76
C VAL A 84 5.63 2.93 9.32
N LEU A 85 5.84 2.50 10.56
CA LEU A 85 4.95 1.56 11.23
C LEU A 85 3.54 2.14 11.35
N ASP A 86 3.41 3.41 11.74
CA ASP A 86 2.11 4.10 11.82
C ASP A 86 1.40 4.16 10.46
N ALA A 87 2.12 4.34 9.36
CA ALA A 87 1.56 4.36 8.02
C ALA A 87 1.12 2.96 7.56
N MET A 88 1.94 1.95 7.83
CA MET A 88 1.61 0.54 7.56
C MET A 88 0.35 0.13 8.33
N THR A 89 0.30 0.40 9.64
CA THR A 89 -0.86 0.08 10.48
C THR A 89 -2.12 0.80 10.03
N ALA A 90 -2.04 2.06 9.60
CA ALA A 90 -3.20 2.75 9.06
C ALA A 90 -3.68 2.15 7.74
N LEU A 91 -2.76 1.77 6.85
CA LEU A 91 -3.11 1.10 5.60
C LEU A 91 -3.77 -0.26 5.87
N GLN A 92 -3.24 -1.04 6.81
CA GLN A 92 -3.83 -2.30 7.26
C GLN A 92 -5.23 -2.08 7.83
N THR A 93 -5.36 -1.10 8.73
CA THR A 93 -6.65 -0.75 9.35
C THR A 93 -7.67 -0.33 8.29
N PHE A 94 -7.25 0.37 7.23
CA PHE A 94 -8.11 0.71 6.11
C PHE A 94 -8.52 -0.53 5.31
N ASN A 95 -7.57 -1.41 4.98
CA ASN A 95 -7.84 -2.66 4.26
C ASN A 95 -8.87 -3.53 4.99
N ASP A 96 -8.76 -3.60 6.32
CA ASP A 96 -9.49 -4.55 7.15
C ASP A 96 -10.83 -4.02 7.68
N ARG A 97 -11.24 -2.80 7.27
CA ARG A 97 -12.59 -2.32 7.61
C ARG A 97 -13.62 -3.16 6.88
N CYS A 98 -14.74 -3.42 7.55
CA CYS A 98 -15.84 -4.21 6.98
C CYS A 98 -16.49 -3.57 5.75
N ASP A 99 -16.36 -2.25 5.57
CA ASP A 99 -16.86 -1.49 4.43
C ASP A 99 -15.83 -1.31 3.31
N THR A 100 -14.58 -1.70 3.53
CA THR A 100 -13.56 -1.72 2.47
C THR A 100 -13.77 -2.94 1.59
N THR A 101 -14.10 -2.70 0.33
CA THR A 101 -14.28 -3.76 -0.67
C THR A 101 -13.12 -3.77 -1.66
N PHE A 102 -13.01 -4.85 -2.44
CA PHE A 102 -12.07 -4.91 -3.55
C PHE A 102 -12.18 -3.71 -4.51
N ALA A 103 -13.40 -3.30 -4.84
CA ALA A 103 -13.65 -2.13 -5.69
C ALA A 103 -13.09 -0.85 -5.05
N THR A 104 -13.32 -0.66 -3.75
CA THR A 104 -12.78 0.47 -2.97
C THR A 104 -11.25 0.50 -3.02
N ILE A 105 -10.59 -0.64 -2.80
CA ILE A 105 -9.12 -0.74 -2.87
C ILE A 105 -8.61 -0.39 -4.27
N ARG A 106 -9.21 -0.97 -5.33
CA ARG A 106 -8.82 -0.68 -6.71
C ARG A 106 -8.98 0.78 -7.07
N GLU A 107 -10.09 1.41 -6.68
CA GLU A 107 -10.33 2.84 -6.91
C GLU A 107 -9.29 3.72 -6.20
N GLN A 108 -8.96 3.38 -4.94
CA GLN A 108 -7.92 4.09 -4.20
C GLN A 108 -6.56 3.99 -4.88
N ILE A 109 -6.16 2.80 -5.32
CA ILE A 109 -4.90 2.61 -6.04
C ILE A 109 -4.91 3.38 -7.37
N ALA A 110 -5.99 3.26 -8.15
CA ALA A 110 -6.10 3.90 -9.47
C ALA A 110 -6.01 5.43 -9.39
N SER A 111 -6.66 6.00 -8.36
CA SER A 111 -6.67 7.45 -8.10
C SER A 111 -5.38 7.99 -7.49
N MET A 112 -4.42 7.13 -7.11
CA MET A 112 -3.15 7.59 -6.56
C MET A 112 -2.38 8.46 -7.56
N PRO A 113 -1.87 9.63 -7.12
CA PRO A 113 -1.03 10.46 -7.95
C PRO A 113 0.30 9.76 -8.23
N VAL A 114 0.64 9.70 -9.51
CA VAL A 114 1.94 9.22 -9.97
C VAL A 114 2.90 10.40 -10.16
N TRP A 115 4.16 10.19 -9.84
CA TRP A 115 5.22 11.16 -10.06
C TRP A 115 5.48 11.29 -11.56
N GLN A 116 5.35 12.50 -12.09
CA GLN A 116 5.47 12.83 -13.52
C GLN A 116 6.90 13.24 -13.93
N GLY A 117 7.92 12.96 -13.10
CA GLY A 117 9.32 13.14 -13.52
C GLY A 117 9.89 14.56 -13.50
N HIS A 118 9.15 15.59 -13.09
CA HIS A 118 9.72 16.93 -13.00
C HIS A 118 10.67 17.05 -11.80
N GLU A 119 11.97 17.12 -12.08
CA GLU A 119 12.94 17.77 -11.20
C GLU A 119 12.40 19.15 -10.82
N ARG A 120 12.43 19.48 -9.52
CA ARG A 120 12.40 20.89 -9.14
C ARG A 120 13.62 21.51 -9.79
N ARG A 121 13.43 22.33 -10.83
CA ARG A 121 14.43 23.32 -11.17
C ARG A 121 14.57 24.18 -9.93
N LEU A 122 15.67 23.98 -9.20
CA LEU A 122 16.20 25.02 -8.34
C LEU A 122 16.55 26.16 -9.30
N GLU A 123 15.61 27.08 -9.47
CA GLU A 123 15.96 28.40 -10.01
C GLU A 123 16.90 29.01 -8.97
N SER A 124 18.19 28.92 -9.26
CA SER A 124 19.23 29.65 -8.54
C SER A 124 18.86 31.13 -8.61
N VAL A 125 18.52 31.70 -7.45
CA VAL A 125 18.44 33.15 -7.23
C VAL A 125 19.86 33.69 -7.09
#